data_AF-A0A3B0ZM22-F1
#
_entry.id   AF-A0A3B0ZM22-F1
#
_cell.length_a   1.000
_cell.length_b   1.000
_cell.length_c   1.000
_cell.angle_alpha   90.00
_cell.angle_beta   90.00
_cell.angle_gamma   90.00
#
_symmetry.space_group_name_H-M   'P 1'
#
loop_
_entity.id
_entity.type
_entity.pdbx_description
1 polymer ?
#
loop_
_entity_poly.entity_id
_entity_poly.type
_entity_poly.pdbx_seq_one_letter_code
_entity_poly.pdbx_strand_id
1 'polypeptide(L)'
;MKFSHTIQASIISPYVSKYFVVLSLPLTDDLGAIEPNKILIEVLIVQLKCFVEGIKRFDKKIKTLYQNQDDRVIFSSFPGAGAQLSPRILIAFGSNRDRYLEATELQKYSGVAPAEVSLTAKIQE
;
A
#
# COMPACT_ATOMS: atom_id res chain seq x y z
N MET A 1 -46.60 -30.32 3.30
CA MET A 1 -45.34 -30.58 4.03
C MET A 1 -44.56 -29.26 4.06
N LYS A 2 -44.63 -28.51 5.15
CA LYS A 2 -44.00 -27.18 5.27
C LYS A 2 -42.61 -27.35 5.87
N PHE A 3 -41.56 -27.03 5.13
CA PHE A 3 -40.20 -27.05 5.65
C PHE A 3 -39.91 -25.71 6.35
N SER A 4 -40.10 -25.68 7.67
CA SER A 4 -39.62 -24.59 8.52
C SER A 4 -38.19 -24.88 8.94
N HIS A 5 -37.22 -24.31 8.22
CA HIS A 5 -35.84 -24.25 8.69
C HIS A 5 -35.42 -22.78 8.81
N THR A 6 -35.72 -22.22 9.98
CA THR A 6 -35.02 -21.04 10.49
C THR A 6 -33.56 -21.44 10.70
N ILE A 7 -32.68 -21.09 9.77
CA ILE A 7 -31.24 -21.32 9.93
C ILE A 7 -30.76 -20.40 11.05
N GLN A 8 -30.39 -20.99 12.18
CA GLN A 8 -29.81 -20.26 13.30
C GLN A 8 -28.47 -19.66 12.87
N ALA A 9 -28.28 -18.38 13.18
CA ALA A 9 -27.06 -17.61 12.99
C ALA A 9 -25.87 -18.08 13.88
N SER A 10 -25.85 -19.35 14.30
CA SER A 10 -24.92 -19.91 15.28
C SER A 10 -23.66 -20.54 14.67
N ILE A 11 -23.54 -20.62 13.34
CA ILE A 11 -22.41 -21.27 12.66
C ILE A 11 -21.32 -20.25 12.24
N ILE A 12 -21.53 -18.95 12.46
CA ILE A 12 -20.53 -17.92 12.13
C ILE A 12 -19.54 -17.81 13.30
N SER A 13 -18.27 -18.12 13.03
CA SER A 13 -17.17 -17.91 13.98
C SER A 13 -17.29 -16.52 14.61
N PRO A 14 -17.22 -16.38 15.96
CA PRO A 14 -17.50 -15.12 16.65
C PRO A 14 -16.58 -13.96 16.22
N TYR A 15 -15.48 -14.27 15.53
CA TYR A 15 -14.54 -13.29 15.00
C TYR A 15 -14.99 -12.62 13.69
N VAL A 16 -15.77 -13.30 12.84
CA VAL A 16 -16.27 -12.75 11.57
C VAL A 16 -17.51 -11.88 11.80
N SER A 17 -18.35 -12.30 12.76
CA SER A 17 -19.58 -11.58 13.12
C SER A 17 -19.30 -10.18 13.70
N LYS A 18 -18.24 -10.01 14.52
CA LYS A 18 -18.07 -8.78 15.31
C LYS A 18 -17.79 -7.49 14.50
N TYR A 19 -17.21 -7.57 13.30
CA TYR A 19 -16.74 -6.36 12.59
C TYR A 19 -17.11 -6.23 11.12
N PHE A 20 -17.56 -7.29 10.43
CA PHE A 20 -17.76 -7.22 8.97
C PHE A 20 -19.20 -7.54 8.50
N VAL A 21 -19.96 -8.36 9.22
CA VAL A 21 -21.21 -8.94 8.70
C VAL A 21 -22.49 -8.28 9.24
N VAL A 22 -22.43 -7.54 10.36
CA VAL A 22 -23.65 -7.01 11.03
C VAL A 22 -24.40 -5.96 10.19
N LEU A 23 -23.80 -5.46 9.10
CA LEU A 23 -24.42 -4.52 8.16
C LEU A 23 -24.49 -5.02 6.70
N SER A 24 -24.10 -6.25 6.40
CA SER A 24 -24.12 -6.75 5.02
C SER A 24 -25.45 -7.43 4.70
N LEU A 25 -26.18 -6.90 3.70
CA LEU A 25 -27.27 -7.65 3.07
C LEU A 25 -26.68 -8.78 2.21
N PRO A 26 -27.15 -10.03 2.35
CA PRO A 26 -26.68 -11.12 1.50
C PRO A 26 -27.08 -10.85 0.05
N LEU A 27 -26.11 -10.97 -0.87
CA LEU A 27 -26.38 -10.86 -2.31
C LEU A 27 -27.12 -12.11 -2.83
N THR A 28 -26.96 -13.24 -2.15
CA THR A 28 -27.59 -14.53 -2.46
C THR A 28 -27.82 -15.29 -1.15
N ASP A 29 -28.84 -16.15 -1.13
CA ASP A 29 -29.14 -17.09 -0.03
C ASP A 29 -28.59 -18.51 -0.30
N ASP A 30 -27.86 -18.70 -1.41
CA ASP A 30 -27.25 -19.98 -1.77
C ASP A 30 -26.08 -20.35 -0.84
N LEU A 31 -26.31 -21.31 0.05
CA LEU A 31 -25.32 -21.82 0.99
C LEU A 31 -24.08 -22.42 0.29
N GLY A 32 -24.24 -22.96 -0.92
CA GLY A 32 -23.12 -23.48 -1.73
C GLY A 32 -22.13 -22.39 -2.13
N ALA A 33 -22.58 -21.14 -2.21
CA ALA A 33 -21.73 -19.97 -2.44
C ALA A 33 -21.29 -19.31 -1.12
N ILE A 34 -22.15 -19.22 -0.12
CA ILE A 34 -21.88 -18.48 1.13
C ILE A 34 -20.79 -19.16 1.98
N GLU A 35 -20.92 -20.44 2.28
CA GLU A 35 -20.01 -21.14 3.19
C GLU A 35 -18.55 -21.18 2.71
N PRO A 36 -18.22 -21.50 1.43
CA PRO A 36 -16.82 -21.47 0.99
C PRO A 36 -16.24 -20.05 1.00
N ASN A 37 -17.02 -19.03 0.65
CA ASN A 37 -16.55 -17.63 0.68
C ASN A 37 -16.27 -17.15 2.11
N LYS A 38 -17.09 -17.58 3.08
CA LYS A 38 -16.85 -17.30 4.49
C LYS A 38 -15.53 -17.90 4.98
N ILE A 39 -15.25 -19.15 4.64
CA ILE A 39 -13.95 -19.80 4.95
C ILE A 39 -12.80 -19.04 4.28
N LEU A 40 -12.97 -18.63 3.01
CA LEU A 40 -11.96 -17.84 2.31
C LEU A 40 -11.68 -16.51 3.01
N ILE A 41 -12.71 -15.78 3.45
CA ILE A 41 -12.56 -14.52 4.20
C ILE A 41 -11.82 -14.76 5.51
N GLU A 42 -12.14 -15.83 6.25
CA GLU A 42 -11.44 -16.17 7.49
C GLU A 42 -9.94 -16.40 7.26
N VAL A 43 -9.57 -17.10 6.19
CA VAL A 43 -8.17 -17.32 5.79
C VAL A 43 -7.50 -16.00 5.39
N LEU A 44 -8.16 -15.17 4.57
CA LEU A 44 -7.63 -13.88 4.13
C LEU A 44 -7.40 -12.92 5.30
N ILE A 45 -8.28 -12.91 6.30
CA ILE A 45 -8.10 -12.08 7.50
C ILE A 45 -6.83 -12.48 8.26
N VAL A 46 -6.54 -13.78 8.37
CA VAL A 46 -5.31 -14.26 9.01
C VAL A 46 -4.07 -13.80 8.22
N GLN A 47 -4.10 -13.92 6.90
CA GLN A 47 -3.01 -13.45 6.03
C GLN A 47 -2.80 -11.93 6.14
N LEU A 48 -3.89 -11.16 6.12
CA LEU A 48 -3.85 -9.71 6.24
C LEU A 48 -3.20 -9.27 7.57
N LYS A 49 -3.56 -9.94 8.68
CA LYS A 49 -2.93 -9.68 9.98
C LYS A 49 -1.42 -9.93 9.95
N CYS A 50 -0.99 -11.00 9.28
CA CYS A 50 0.44 -11.29 9.10
C CYS A 50 1.15 -10.16 8.32
N PHE A 51 0.56 -9.69 7.22
CA PHE A 51 1.11 -8.59 6.44
C PHE A 51 1.18 -7.28 7.22
N VAL A 52 0.14 -6.95 7.99
CA VAL A 52 0.13 -5.74 8.84
C VAL A 52 1.29 -5.76 9.83
N GLU A 53 1.57 -6.91 10.47
CA GLU A 53 2.71 -7.04 11.37
C GLU A 53 4.06 -6.98 10.62
N GLY A 54 4.13 -7.55 9.42
CA GLY A 54 5.29 -7.42 8.53
C GLY A 54 5.59 -5.96 8.19
N ILE A 55 4.58 -5.19 7.78
CA ILE A 55 4.71 -3.77 7.44
C ILE A 55 5.23 -2.98 8.64
N LYS A 56 4.69 -3.18 9.85
CA LYS A 56 5.18 -2.52 11.07
C LYS A 56 6.66 -2.81 11.34
N ARG A 57 7.11 -4.04 11.09
CA ARG A 57 8.53 -4.42 11.24
C ARG A 57 9.40 -3.68 10.22
N PHE A 58 8.96 -3.61 8.97
CA PHE A 58 9.65 -2.84 7.94
C PHE A 58 9.71 -1.35 8.29
N ASP A 59 8.61 -0.74 8.71
CA ASP A 59 8.57 0.67 9.11
C ASP A 59 9.56 0.96 10.24
N LYS A 60 9.63 0.09 11.26
CA LYS A 60 10.62 0.22 12.34
C LYS A 60 12.04 0.13 11.81
N LYS A 61 12.34 -0.84 10.95
CA LYS A 61 13.69 -1.04 10.40
C LYS A 61 14.10 0.12 9.50
N ILE A 62 13.21 0.58 8.63
CA ILE A 62 13.41 1.74 7.75
C ILE A 62 13.70 2.98 8.60
N LYS A 63 12.89 3.24 9.64
CA LYS A 63 13.11 4.38 10.55
C LYS A 63 14.50 4.34 11.18
N THR A 64 14.93 3.19 11.71
CA THR A 64 16.26 3.05 12.30
C THR A 64 17.38 3.24 11.26
N LEU A 65 17.27 2.64 10.08
CA LEU A 65 18.28 2.79 9.03
C LEU A 65 18.36 4.21 8.50
N TYR A 66 17.22 4.88 8.34
CA TYR A 66 17.14 6.26 7.89
C TYR A 66 17.75 7.24 8.91
N GLN A 67 17.62 6.96 10.21
CA GLN A 67 18.26 7.76 11.26
C GLN A 67 19.78 7.81 11.15
N ASN A 68 20.39 6.77 10.56
CA ASN A 68 21.84 6.63 10.39
C ASN A 68 22.35 7.20 9.06
N GLN A 69 21.49 7.75 8.20
CA GLN A 69 21.91 8.35 6.94
C GLN A 69 22.37 9.80 7.15
N ASP A 70 23.50 10.16 6.56
CA ASP A 70 24.05 11.53 6.65
C ASP A 70 23.10 12.56 6.02
N ASP A 71 22.52 12.21 4.86
CA ASP A 71 21.61 13.09 4.11
C ASP A 71 20.21 13.22 4.73
N ARG A 72 19.94 12.52 5.85
CA ARG A 72 18.63 12.54 6.50
C ARG A 72 18.14 13.97 6.76
N VAL A 73 19.04 14.86 7.18
CA VAL A 73 18.70 16.25 7.54
C VAL A 73 18.07 16.98 6.35
N ILE A 74 18.60 16.76 5.16
CA ILE A 74 18.10 17.36 3.91
C ILE A 74 16.68 16.84 3.64
N PHE A 75 16.51 15.52 3.56
CA PHE A 75 15.23 14.94 3.18
C PHE A 75 14.15 15.08 4.27
N SER A 76 14.54 15.20 5.53
CA SER A 76 13.62 15.47 6.65
C SER A 76 13.18 16.94 6.71
N SER A 77 13.89 17.85 6.05
CA SER A 77 13.56 19.29 6.04
C SER A 77 12.38 19.61 5.12
N PHE A 78 12.01 18.71 4.22
CA PHE A 78 10.96 18.96 3.23
C PHE A 78 9.57 19.07 3.88
N PRO A 79 8.80 20.13 3.55
CA PRO A 79 7.46 20.32 4.10
C PRO A 79 6.56 19.15 3.67
N GLY A 80 5.89 18.52 4.63
CA GLY A 80 4.97 17.42 4.38
C GLY A 80 5.62 16.05 4.14
N ALA A 81 6.96 15.93 4.10
CA ALA A 81 7.60 14.62 3.90
C ALA A 81 7.49 13.71 5.13
N GLY A 82 7.65 14.27 6.34
CA GLY A 82 7.46 13.55 7.60
C GLY A 82 8.27 12.25 7.73
N ALA A 83 7.88 11.38 8.65
CA ALA A 83 8.64 10.15 8.93
C ALA A 83 8.53 9.08 7.83
N GLN A 84 7.51 9.16 6.96
CA GLN A 84 7.20 8.12 5.97
C GLN A 84 7.74 8.45 4.58
N LEU A 85 7.62 9.70 4.14
CA LEU A 85 8.02 10.08 2.79
C LEU A 85 9.52 10.44 2.73
N SER A 86 10.10 11.01 3.78
CA SER A 86 11.52 11.38 3.78
C SER A 86 12.46 10.21 3.47
N PRO A 87 12.28 9.00 4.06
CA PRO A 87 13.07 7.83 3.67
C PRO A 87 12.84 7.39 2.22
N ARG A 88 11.59 7.49 1.72
CA ARG A 88 11.24 7.10 0.35
C ARG A 88 11.88 8.04 -0.68
N ILE A 89 11.90 9.34 -0.38
CA ILE A 89 12.56 10.33 -1.23
C ILE A 89 14.07 10.09 -1.24
N LEU A 90 14.70 9.88 -0.08
CA LEU A 90 16.14 9.57 -0.02
C LEU A 90 16.50 8.35 -0.89
N ILE A 91 15.69 7.28 -0.84
CA ILE A 91 15.89 6.09 -1.68
C ILE A 91 15.66 6.38 -3.17
N ALA A 92 14.73 7.28 -3.53
CA ALA A 92 14.48 7.65 -4.92
C ALA A 92 15.70 8.32 -5.57
N PHE A 93 16.45 9.11 -4.80
CA PHE A 93 17.76 9.65 -5.23
C PHE A 93 18.83 8.55 -5.31
N GLY A 94 18.68 7.46 -4.56
CA GLY A 94 19.56 6.30 -4.57
C GLY A 94 20.77 6.50 -3.66
N SER A 95 21.84 5.72 -3.85
CA SER A 95 23.12 5.91 -3.14
C SER A 95 24.15 6.68 -3.99
N ASN A 96 24.01 6.63 -5.32
CA ASN A 96 24.87 7.37 -6.23
C ASN A 96 24.36 8.82 -6.36
N ARG A 97 25.10 9.78 -5.77
CA ARG A 97 24.76 11.21 -5.79
C ARG A 97 25.09 11.88 -7.13
N ASP A 98 25.97 11.29 -7.93
CA ASP A 98 26.35 11.77 -9.26
C ASP A 98 25.33 11.36 -10.34
N ARG A 99 24.26 10.65 -9.95
CA ARG A 99 23.21 10.20 -10.87
C ARG A 99 22.45 11.35 -11.53
N TYR A 100 22.31 12.46 -10.82
CA TYR A 100 21.63 13.66 -11.30
C TYR A 100 22.56 14.84 -11.09
N LEU A 101 22.99 15.47 -12.18
CA LEU A 101 23.83 16.67 -12.15
C LEU A 101 22.97 17.90 -11.88
N GLU A 102 21.74 17.90 -12.40
CA GLU A 102 20.82 19.02 -12.31
C GLU A 102 19.44 18.59 -11.80
N ALA A 103 18.75 19.47 -11.06
CA ALA A 103 17.42 19.19 -10.52
C ALA A 103 16.39 18.83 -11.61
N THR A 104 16.55 19.38 -12.81
CA THR A 104 15.71 19.11 -13.98
C THR A 104 15.77 17.64 -14.41
N GLU A 105 16.92 16.99 -14.27
CA GLU A 105 17.08 15.56 -14.65
C GLU A 105 16.25 14.66 -13.73
N LEU A 106 16.26 14.96 -12.42
CA LEU A 106 15.41 14.26 -11.46
C LEU A 106 13.93 14.51 -11.73
N GLN A 107 13.52 15.73 -12.06
CA GLN A 107 12.12 16.06 -12.38
C GLN A 107 11.64 15.37 -13.65
N LYS A 108 12.51 15.26 -14.67
CA LYS A 108 12.24 14.48 -15.90
C LYS A 108 12.12 12.99 -15.60
N TYR A 109 13.03 12.45 -14.78
CA TYR A 109 13.01 11.05 -14.38
C TYR A 109 11.77 10.68 -13.55
N SER A 110 11.33 11.57 -12.65
CA SER A 110 10.14 11.37 -11.83
C SER A 110 8.82 11.61 -12.58
N GLY A 111 8.89 12.08 -13.84
CA GLY A 111 7.72 12.39 -14.67
C GLY A 111 6.95 13.65 -14.22
N VAL A 112 7.57 14.49 -13.38
CA VAL A 112 6.98 15.74 -12.87
C VAL A 112 7.23 16.90 -13.81
N ALA A 113 8.40 16.93 -14.48
CA ALA A 113 8.69 17.96 -15.47
C ALA A 113 7.94 17.68 -16.78
N PRO A 114 7.49 18.74 -17.49
CA PRO A 114 7.07 18.58 -18.88
C PRO A 114 8.24 18.00 -19.67
N ALA A 115 7.99 16.90 -20.37
CA ALA A 115 8.91 16.44 -21.39
C ALA A 115 8.93 17.54 -22.46
N GLU A 116 10.01 18.30 -22.53
CA GLU A 116 10.31 19.04 -23.75
C GLU A 116 10.40 18.00 -24.85
N VAL A 117 9.32 17.84 -25.62
CA VAL A 117 9.41 17.29 -26.96
C VAL A 117 10.26 18.29 -27.71
N SER A 118 11.57 18.09 -27.70
CA SER A 118 12.50 18.81 -28.57
C SER A 118 12.28 18.29 -29.99
N LEU A 119 11.16 18.68 -30.58
CA LEU A 119 10.94 18.70 -32.02
C LEU A 119 11.49 20.02 -32.56
N THR A 120 12.75 20.34 -32.29
CA THR A 120 13.47 21.43 -32.97
C THR A 120 14.95 21.37 -32.58
N ALA A 121 15.74 20.70 -33.42
CA ALA A 121 17.09 21.12 -33.87
C ALA A 121 17.97 19.89 -34.19
N LYS A 122 17.79 19.34 -35.39
CA LYS A 122 18.87 18.81 -36.25
C LYS A 122 18.37 18.55 -37.69
N ILE A 123 17.69 19.55 -38.26
CA ILE A 123 17.69 19.74 -39.72
C ILE A 123 18.16 21.17 -39.93
N GLN A 124 19.46 21.37 -39.88
CA GLN A 124 20.13 22.56 -40.38
C GLN A 124 21.32 22.05 -41.20
N GLU A 125 21.23 22.26 -42.51
CA GLU A 125 22.19 22.09 -43.62
C GLU A 125 22.91 20.74 -43.82
#